data_AF-A0A6B1DSQ8-F1
#
_entry.id   AF-A0A6B1DSQ8-F1
#
_cell.length_a   1.000
_cell.length_b   1.000
_cell.length_c   1.000
_cell.angle_alpha   90.00
_cell.angle_beta   90.00
_cell.angle_gamma   90.00
#
_symmetry.space_group_name_H-M   'P 1'
#
loop_
_entity.id
_entity.type
_entity.pdbx_description
1 polymer ?
#
loop_
_entity_poly.entity_id
_entity_poly.type
_entity_poly.pdbx_seq_one_letter_code
_entity_poly.pdbx_strand_id
1 'polypeptide(L)' 'MTFVPVGPVTADRYSRVMTALKVKRRPIPINDVWIAAHAMETGADLVSADNPFGYVDGIAWVRMEAS' A
#
# COMPACT_ATOMS: atom_id res chain seq x y z
N MET A 1 11.30 -3.60 -16.91
CA MET A 1 10.46 -2.69 -16.09
C MET A 1 9.03 -2.86 -16.56
N THR A 2 8.12 -3.25 -15.67
CA THR A 2 6.71 -3.48 -16.01
C THR A 2 5.88 -2.45 -15.25
N PHE A 3 4.95 -1.80 -15.95
CA PHE A 3 3.99 -0.89 -15.33
C PHE A 3 2.65 -1.61 -15.20
N VAL A 4 2.08 -1.57 -13.99
CA VAL A 4 0.76 -2.14 -13.72
C VAL A 4 -0.25 -0.99 -13.71
N PRO A 5 -1.31 -1.04 -14.54
CA PRO A 5 -2.32 0.00 -14.57
C PRO A 5 -3.24 -0.06 -13.35
N VAL A 6 -3.66 1.09 -12.83
CA VAL A 6 -4.74 1.19 -11.83
C VAL A 6 -6.05 0.71 -12.47
N GLY A 7 -6.76 -0.18 -11.79
CA GLY A 7 -8.06 -0.70 -12.24
C GLY A 7 -9.11 -0.76 -11.13
N PRO A 8 -10.31 -1.29 -11.43
CA PRO A 8 -11.38 -1.42 -10.45
C PRO A 8 -11.00 -2.25 -9.23
N VAL A 9 -10.17 -3.27 -9.41
CA VAL A 9 -9.67 -4.10 -8.29
C VAL A 9 -8.74 -3.28 -7.39
N THR A 10 -7.82 -2.50 -7.97
CA THR A 10 -7.00 -1.54 -7.20
C THR A 10 -7.88 -0.58 -6.40
N ALA A 11 -8.93 -0.04 -7.01
CA ALA A 11 -9.83 0.91 -6.36
C ALA A 11 -10.62 0.27 -5.19
N ASP A 12 -11.07 -0.98 -5.33
CA ASP A 12 -11.66 -1.74 -4.22
C ASP A 12 -10.66 -1.92 -3.08
N ARG A 13 -9.42 -2.33 -3.36
CA ARG A 13 -8.35 -2.45 -2.35
C ARG A 13 -8.07 -1.12 -1.67
N TYR A 14 -7.97 -0.04 -2.43
CA TYR A 14 -7.79 1.32 -1.92
C TYR A 14 -8.85 1.69 -0.88
N SER A 15 -10.13 1.44 -1.19
CA SER A 15 -11.23 1.78 -0.28
C SER A 15 -11.12 1.07 1.07
N ARG A 16 -10.70 -0.20 1.06
CA ARG A 16 -10.51 -1.02 2.26
C ARG A 16 -9.32 -0.54 3.08
N VAL A 17 -8.19 -0.30 2.43
CA VAL A 17 -6.97 0.23 3.09
C VAL A 17 -7.27 1.58 3.72
N MET A 18 -7.85 2.52 2.97
CA MET A 18 -8.20 3.86 3.47
C MET A 18 -9.15 3.79 4.67
N THR A 19 -10.16 2.92 4.60
CA THR A 19 -11.13 2.73 5.69
C THR A 19 -10.44 2.18 6.94
N ALA A 20 -9.60 1.15 6.80
CA ALA A 20 -8.86 0.55 7.91
C ALA A 20 -7.93 1.57 8.58
N LEU A 21 -7.17 2.34 7.79
CA LEU A 21 -6.30 3.40 8.30
C LEU A 21 -7.08 4.51 9.03
N LYS A 22 -8.25 4.88 8.52
CA LYS A 22 -9.14 5.85 9.15
C LYS A 22 -9.65 5.34 10.50
N VAL A 23 -10.09 4.08 10.57
CA VAL A 23 -10.54 3.45 11.84
C VAL A 23 -9.40 3.42 12.86
N LYS A 24 -8.18 3.12 12.44
CA LYS A 24 -6.98 3.12 13.30
C LYS A 24 -6.46 4.51 13.68
N ARG A 25 -7.00 5.58 13.09
CA ARG A 25 -6.46 6.96 13.20
C ARG A 25 -4.97 7.05 12.80
N ARG A 26 -4.59 6.30 11.75
CA ARG A 26 -3.24 6.29 11.16
C ARG A 26 -3.30 6.67 9.68
N PRO A 27 -3.69 7.90 9.33
CA PRO A 27 -3.67 8.31 7.93
C PRO A 27 -2.23 8.29 7.40
N ILE A 28 -2.09 7.86 6.14
CA ILE A 28 -0.87 8.00 5.35
C ILE A 28 -1.19 8.85 4.11
N PRO A 29 -0.18 9.40 3.41
CA PRO A 29 -0.41 10.12 2.16
C PRO A 29 -1.29 9.34 1.18
N ILE A 30 -2.16 10.03 0.43
CA ILE A 30 -3.13 9.37 -0.46
C ILE A 30 -2.46 8.51 -1.54
N ASN A 31 -1.28 8.91 -2.01
CA ASN A 31 -0.49 8.14 -2.97
C ASN A 31 0.02 6.83 -2.36
N ASP A 32 0.40 6.82 -1.09
CA ASP A 32 0.86 5.61 -0.40
C ASP A 32 -0.30 4.61 -0.25
N VAL A 33 -1.53 5.09 -0.05
CA VAL A 33 -2.71 4.21 -0.05
C VAL A 33 -2.90 3.55 -1.42
N TRP A 34 -2.72 4.27 -2.53
CA TRP A 34 -2.78 3.70 -3.88
C TRP A 34 -1.66 2.70 -4.16
N ILE A 35 -0.42 3.00 -3.72
CA ILE A 35 0.72 2.09 -3.85
C ILE A 35 0.45 0.80 -3.05
N ALA A 36 -0.04 0.92 -1.81
CA ALA A 36 -0.38 -0.22 -0.98
C ALA A 36 -1.50 -1.08 -1.62
N ALA A 37 -2.54 -0.44 -2.16
CA ALA A 37 -3.62 -1.11 -2.86
C ALA A 37 -3.13 -1.91 -4.08
N HIS A 38 -2.18 -1.34 -4.83
CA HIS A 38 -1.55 -2.03 -5.96
C HIS A 38 -0.72 -3.25 -5.55
N ALA A 39 0.08 -3.11 -4.49
CA ALA A 39 0.83 -4.23 -3.93
C ALA A 39 -0.12 -5.37 -3.48
N MET A 40 -1.23 -5.02 -2.84
CA MET A 40 -2.25 -5.98 -2.42
C MET A 40 -3.01 -6.64 -3.58
N GLU A 41 -3.26 -5.92 -4.67
CA GLU A 41 -3.89 -6.49 -5.87
C GLU A 41 -2.97 -7.49 -6.58
N THR A 42 -1.71 -7.12 -6.74
CA THR A 42 -0.73 -7.91 -7.50
C THR A 42 -0.06 -9.00 -6.69
N GLY A 43 -0.13 -8.93 -5.36
CA GLY A 43 0.60 -9.80 -4.45
C GLY A 43 2.10 -9.51 -4.39
N ALA A 44 2.54 -8.34 -4.88
CA ALA A 44 3.94 -7.93 -4.87
C ALA A 44 4.38 -7.47 -3.47
N ASP A 45 5.65 -7.72 -3.14
CA ASP A 45 6.29 -7.10 -1.99
C ASP A 45 6.45 -5.60 -2.22
N LEU A 46 5.92 -4.79 -1.31
CA LEU A 46 6.14 -3.35 -1.32
C LEU A 46 7.52 -3.08 -0.72
N VAL A 47 8.40 -2.49 -1.52
CA VAL A 47 9.77 -2.16 -1.09
C VAL A 47 9.84 -0.65 -0.87
N SER A 48 10.16 -0.20 0.35
CA SER A 48 10.25 1.24 0.67
C SER A 48 11.29 1.53 1.75
N ALA A 49 11.90 2.71 1.69
CA ALA A 49 12.78 3.24 2.74
C ALA A 49 12.00 3.79 3.95
N ASP A 50 10.74 4.16 3.74
CA ASP A 50 9.89 4.82 4.73
C ASP A 50 8.91 3.84 5.39
N ASN A 51 8.52 4.15 6.64
CA ASN A 51 7.70 3.30 7.50
C ASN A 51 6.17 3.55 7.52
N PRO A 52 5.50 4.31 6.63
CA PRO A 52 4.04 4.49 6.73
C PRO A 52 3.27 3.20 6.40
N PHE A 53 3.87 2.28 5.63
CA PHE A 53 3.20 1.05 5.17
C PHE A 53 2.97 0.02 6.27
N GLY A 54 3.72 0.09 7.39
CA GLY A 54 3.51 -0.81 8.54
C GLY A 54 2.15 -0.68 9.21
N TYR A 55 1.36 0.36 8.90
CA TYR A 55 -0.01 0.51 9.41
C TYR A 55 -1.08 -0.17 8.54
N VAL A 56 -0.73 -0.58 7.32
CA VAL A 56 -1.63 -1.26 6.37
C VAL A 56 -1.71 -2.74 6.71
N ASP A 57 -2.93 -3.26 6.93
CA ASP A 57 -3.12 -4.67 7.30
C ASP A 57 -2.83 -5.60 6.12
N GLY A 58 -2.08 -6.68 6.39
CA GLY A 58 -1.89 -7.78 5.45
C GLY A 58 -1.07 -7.43 4.21
N ILE A 59 -0.39 -6.28 4.19
CA ILE A 59 0.55 -5.95 3.12
C ILE A 59 1.87 -6.68 3.35
N ALA A 60 2.45 -7.24 2.28
CA ALA A 60 3.84 -7.66 2.28
C ALA A 60 4.71 -6.42 2.07
N TRP A 61 5.51 -6.07 3.07
CA TRP A 61 6.36 -4.88 3.04
C TRP A 61 7.79 -5.22 3.46
N VAL A 62 8.75 -4.79 2.66
CA VAL A 62 10.18 -4.95 2.89
C VAL A 62 10.79 -3.57 3.05
N ARG A 63 11.49 -3.36 4.16
CA ARG A 63 12.27 -2.16 4.37
C ARG A 63 13.53 -2.19 3.51
N MET A 64 13.77 -1.13 2.76
CA MET A 64 15.06 -0.92 2.11
C MET A 64 16.07 -0.44 3.16
N GLU A 65 17.11 -1.23 3.40
CA GLU A 65 18.28 -0.76 4.13
C GLU A 65 19.19 0.01 3.17
N ALA A 66 19.62 1.21 3.58
CA ALA A 66 20.60 1.96 2.80
C ALA A 66 21.95 1.24 2.86
N SER A 67 22.57 1.03 1.69
CA SER A 67 23.92 0.48 1.54
C SER A 67 24.99 1.49 1.88
#